data_AF-A0A3N5PHI9-F1
#
_entry.id   AF-A0A3N5PHI9-F1
#
_cell.length_a   1.000
_cell.length_b   1.000
_cell.length_c   1.000
_cell.angle_alpha   90.00
_cell.angle_beta   90.00
_cell.angle_gamma   90.00
#
_symmetry.space_group_name_H-M   'P 1'
#
loop_
_entity.id
_entity.type
_entity.pdbx_description
1 polymer ?
#
loop_
_entity_poly.entity_id
_entity_poly.type
_entity_poly.pdbx_seq_one_letter_code
_entity_poly.pdbx_strand_id
1 'polypeptide(L)'
;AVANYETKDEKARGEAFAALVEHAAAFREQHPQHAEALAWEGIVLSSYAGEVSAMGAMKYAKAARAALQSAEKLDATALAGGIYASLGALYSKVPGGFIGFGDDKLAAQYFQKALAVNPDNIDNNYFYGEFLLDQGDYGRARTVLEHALAAPAITERPVFDAGRRQEIRTLLAVAERKTSS
;
A
#
# COMPACT_ATOMS: atom_id res chain seq x y z
N ALA A 1 -4.24 -10.88 1.85
CA ALA A 1 -3.37 -11.86 1.17
C ALA A 1 -4.20 -12.82 0.32
N VAL A 2 -5.03 -13.69 0.92
CA VAL A 2 -5.91 -14.61 0.16
C VAL A 2 -6.81 -13.85 -0.83
N ALA A 3 -7.58 -12.86 -0.35
CA ALA A 3 -8.41 -12.03 -1.22
C ALA A 3 -7.61 -11.39 -2.38
N ASN A 4 -6.43 -10.84 -2.08
CA ASN A 4 -5.61 -10.12 -3.04
C ASN A 4 -4.89 -11.03 -4.07
N TYR A 5 -4.42 -12.21 -3.64
CA TYR A 5 -3.47 -13.02 -4.41
C TYR A 5 -4.01 -14.39 -4.85
N GLU A 6 -5.00 -14.95 -4.15
CA GLU A 6 -5.53 -16.29 -4.44
C GLU A 6 -6.96 -16.25 -5.00
N THR A 7 -7.74 -15.20 -4.70
CA THR A 7 -9.11 -15.05 -5.19
C THR A 7 -9.13 -14.43 -6.60
N LYS A 8 -9.18 -15.30 -7.62
CA LYS A 8 -9.13 -14.90 -9.03
C LYS A 8 -10.44 -14.33 -9.57
N ASP A 9 -11.58 -14.85 -9.10
CA ASP A 9 -12.89 -14.37 -9.51
C ASP A 9 -13.14 -12.97 -8.92
N GLU A 10 -13.43 -12.00 -9.79
CA GLU A 10 -13.55 -10.58 -9.40
C GLU A 10 -14.70 -10.35 -8.42
N LYS A 11 -15.83 -11.05 -8.61
CA LYS A 11 -16.97 -10.93 -7.72
C LYS A 11 -16.64 -11.49 -6.33
N ALA A 12 -16.09 -12.69 -6.27
CA ALA A 12 -15.67 -13.31 -5.01
C ALA A 12 -14.58 -12.48 -4.31
N ARG A 13 -13.65 -11.86 -5.07
CA ARG A 13 -12.62 -10.97 -4.53
C ARG A 13 -13.24 -9.72 -3.92
N GLY A 14 -14.18 -9.08 -4.62
CA GLY A 14 -14.93 -7.94 -4.11
C GLY A 14 -15.71 -8.25 -2.83
N GLU A 15 -16.38 -9.41 -2.78
CA GLU A 15 -17.10 -9.89 -1.58
C GLU A 15 -16.13 -10.16 -0.41
N ALA A 16 -14.97 -10.75 -0.68
CA ALA A 16 -13.95 -11.02 0.33
C ALA A 16 -13.37 -9.72 0.93
N PHE A 17 -13.09 -8.71 0.09
CA PHE A 17 -12.65 -7.41 0.59
C PHE A 17 -13.74 -6.65 1.34
N ALA A 18 -14.99 -6.73 0.91
CA ALA A 18 -16.11 -6.15 1.65
C ALA A 18 -16.22 -6.76 3.06
N ALA A 19 -16.10 -8.09 3.18
CA ALA A 19 -16.09 -8.75 4.49
C ALA A 19 -14.87 -8.35 5.34
N LEU A 20 -13.69 -8.13 4.72
CA LEU A 20 -12.51 -7.64 5.43
C LEU A 20 -12.69 -6.21 5.95
N VAL A 21 -13.39 -5.33 5.22
CA VAL A 21 -13.71 -3.97 5.69
C VAL A 21 -14.53 -4.02 6.97
N GLU A 22 -15.60 -4.83 7.00
CA GLU A 22 -16.42 -5.00 8.20
C GLU A 22 -15.62 -5.56 9.38
N HIS A 23 -14.75 -6.54 9.12
CA HIS A 23 -13.89 -7.11 10.15
C HIS A 23 -12.89 -6.09 10.71
N ALA A 24 -12.27 -5.30 9.84
CA ALA A 24 -11.31 -4.27 10.25
C ALA A 24 -11.98 -3.15 11.05
N ALA A 25 -13.20 -2.75 10.67
CA ALA A 25 -14.00 -1.79 11.43
C ALA A 25 -14.32 -2.31 12.84
N ALA A 26 -14.78 -3.56 12.95
CA ALA A 26 -15.05 -4.20 14.24
C ALA A 26 -13.78 -4.31 15.12
N PHE A 27 -12.64 -4.64 14.51
CA PHE A 27 -11.35 -4.69 15.21
C PHE A 27 -10.94 -3.31 15.74
N ARG A 28 -11.10 -2.26 14.93
CA ARG A 28 -10.85 -0.87 15.35
C ARG A 28 -11.80 -0.42 16.48
N GLU A 29 -13.05 -0.84 16.47
CA GLU A 29 -13.99 -0.54 17.56
C GLU A 29 -13.59 -1.18 18.89
N GLN A 30 -13.00 -2.38 18.85
CA GLN A 30 -12.49 -3.07 20.05
C GLN A 30 -11.15 -2.49 20.53
N HIS A 31 -10.42 -1.79 19.65
CA HIS A 31 -9.09 -1.26 19.91
C HIS A 31 -8.93 0.23 19.48
N PRO A 32 -9.78 1.16 19.96
CA PRO A 32 -9.87 2.51 19.42
C PRO A 32 -8.64 3.40 19.68
N GLN A 33 -7.74 2.98 20.57
CA GLN A 33 -6.51 3.69 20.92
C GLN A 33 -5.24 2.99 20.41
N HIS A 34 -5.36 1.94 19.60
CA HIS A 34 -4.22 1.25 19.01
C HIS A 34 -3.99 1.75 17.58
N ALA A 35 -2.79 2.23 17.30
CA ALA A 35 -2.41 2.73 15.97
C ALA A 35 -2.52 1.61 14.92
N GLU A 36 -2.18 0.37 15.29
CA GLU A 36 -2.25 -0.80 14.42
C GLU A 36 -3.68 -1.10 13.97
N ALA A 37 -4.67 -0.94 14.84
CA ALA A 37 -6.07 -1.20 14.49
C ALA A 37 -6.58 -0.21 13.44
N LEU A 38 -6.28 1.08 13.61
CA LEU A 38 -6.58 2.12 12.63
C LEU A 38 -5.78 1.93 11.33
N ALA A 39 -4.52 1.52 11.43
CA ALA A 39 -3.66 1.30 10.28
C ALA A 39 -4.17 0.11 9.43
N TRP A 40 -4.56 -1.00 10.06
CA TRP A 40 -5.14 -2.14 9.36
C TRP A 40 -6.48 -1.80 8.69
N GLU A 41 -7.36 -1.05 9.38
CA GLU A 41 -8.57 -0.52 8.77
C GLU A 41 -8.25 0.31 7.52
N GLY A 42 -7.29 1.21 7.64
CA GLY A 42 -6.85 2.04 6.52
C GLY A 42 -6.28 1.26 5.34
N ILE A 43 -5.44 0.26 5.60
CA ILE A 43 -4.87 -0.62 4.56
C ILE A 43 -5.97 -1.41 3.85
N VAL A 44 -6.90 -2.00 4.59
CA VAL A 44 -8.00 -2.78 4.02
C VAL A 44 -8.93 -1.89 3.17
N LEU A 45 -9.28 -0.70 3.68
CA LEU A 45 -10.07 0.28 2.93
C LEU A 45 -9.36 0.72 1.64
N SER A 46 -8.03 0.91 1.70
CA SER A 46 -7.21 1.26 0.54
C SER A 46 -7.21 0.14 -0.51
N SER A 47 -7.05 -1.11 -0.10
CA SER A 47 -7.12 -2.26 -1.01
C SER A 47 -8.52 -2.39 -1.62
N TYR A 48 -9.57 -2.25 -0.81
CA TYR A 48 -10.94 -2.35 -1.30
C TYR A 48 -11.30 -1.24 -2.29
N ALA A 49 -10.77 -0.03 -2.11
CA ALA A 49 -10.93 1.07 -3.05
C ALA A 49 -10.45 0.70 -4.48
N GLY A 50 -9.43 -0.15 -4.60
CA GLY A 50 -8.93 -0.65 -5.88
C GLY A 50 -9.79 -1.72 -6.55
N GLU A 51 -10.71 -2.34 -5.82
CA GLU A 51 -11.59 -3.41 -6.32
C GLU A 51 -12.97 -2.92 -6.75
N VAL A 52 -13.40 -1.77 -6.22
CA VAL A 52 -14.72 -1.22 -6.53
C VAL A 52 -14.66 -0.26 -7.72
N SER A 53 -15.82 0.02 -8.31
CA SER A 53 -15.92 1.01 -9.40
C SER A 53 -15.43 2.39 -8.96
N ALA A 54 -14.93 3.18 -9.92
CA ALA A 54 -14.37 4.51 -9.66
C ALA A 54 -15.28 5.44 -8.84
N MET A 55 -16.61 5.31 -9.00
CA MET A 55 -17.60 6.10 -8.27
C MET A 55 -17.65 5.74 -6.77
N GLY A 56 -17.35 4.48 -6.41
CA GLY A 56 -17.25 4.02 -5.02
C GLY A 56 -15.84 4.15 -4.43
N ALA A 57 -14.80 4.04 -5.26
CA ALA A 57 -13.40 4.01 -4.83
C ALA A 57 -13.00 5.23 -4.00
N MET A 58 -13.45 6.43 -4.40
CA MET A 58 -13.10 7.68 -3.71
C MET A 58 -13.60 7.74 -2.26
N LYS A 59 -14.76 7.13 -1.95
CA LYS A 59 -15.29 7.06 -0.58
C LYS A 59 -14.33 6.27 0.30
N TYR A 60 -13.92 5.10 -0.15
CA TYR A 60 -13.02 4.21 0.59
C TYR A 60 -11.60 4.77 0.67
N ALA A 61 -11.08 5.38 -0.40
CA ALA A 61 -9.78 6.05 -0.37
C ALA A 61 -9.73 7.20 0.66
N LYS A 62 -10.80 7.99 0.78
CA LYS A 62 -10.90 9.06 1.80
C LYS A 62 -10.95 8.48 3.21
N ALA A 63 -11.71 7.41 3.43
CA ALA A 63 -11.78 6.73 4.71
C ALA A 63 -10.44 6.09 5.09
N ALA A 64 -9.78 5.43 4.13
CA ALA A 64 -8.45 4.85 4.28
C ALA A 64 -7.43 5.89 4.74
N ARG A 65 -7.38 7.03 4.05
CA ARG A 65 -6.51 8.15 4.41
C ARG A 65 -6.79 8.65 5.83
N ALA A 66 -8.06 8.83 6.19
CA ALA A 66 -8.42 9.33 7.51
C ALA A 66 -8.01 8.36 8.64
N ALA A 67 -8.20 7.05 8.43
CA ALA A 67 -7.78 6.02 9.37
C ALA A 67 -6.24 6.00 9.52
N LEU A 68 -5.50 6.02 8.42
CA LEU A 68 -4.03 6.05 8.44
C LEU A 68 -3.45 7.33 9.05
N GLN A 69 -4.03 8.50 8.79
CA GLN A 69 -3.64 9.76 9.43
C GLN A 69 -3.94 9.74 10.94
N SER A 70 -4.99 9.04 11.35
CA SER A 70 -5.29 8.87 12.78
C SER A 70 -4.28 7.92 13.42
N ALA A 71 -3.92 6.83 12.73
CA ALA A 71 -2.85 5.94 13.16
C ALA A 71 -1.49 6.66 13.28
N GLU A 72 -1.12 7.47 12.27
CA GLU A 72 0.10 8.29 12.28
C GLU A 72 0.18 9.20 13.52
N LYS A 73 -0.95 9.79 13.93
CA LYS A 73 -1.01 10.65 15.12
C LYS A 73 -0.86 9.90 16.44
N LEU A 74 -1.24 8.61 16.48
CA LEU A 74 -1.13 7.78 17.69
C LEU A 74 0.27 7.19 17.81
N ASP A 75 0.73 6.50 16.78
CA ASP A 75 2.09 5.97 16.68
C ASP A 75 2.45 5.82 15.20
N ALA A 76 3.27 6.74 14.71
CA ALA A 76 3.68 6.75 13.32
C ALA A 76 4.69 5.64 12.96
N THR A 77 5.30 5.00 13.96
CA THR A 77 6.28 3.93 13.77
C THR A 77 5.65 2.53 13.75
N ALA A 78 4.37 2.44 14.14
CA ALA A 78 3.59 1.21 14.06
C ALA A 78 3.61 0.60 12.64
N LEU A 79 3.54 -0.72 12.59
CA LEU A 79 3.66 -1.52 11.36
C LEU A 79 4.97 -1.28 10.58
N ALA A 80 6.06 -0.93 11.27
CA ALA A 80 7.39 -0.79 10.68
C ALA A 80 7.44 0.12 9.43
N GLY A 81 6.76 1.27 9.50
CA GLY A 81 6.67 2.24 8.41
C GLY A 81 5.49 2.00 7.44
N GLY A 82 4.72 0.93 7.63
CA GLY A 82 3.58 0.59 6.78
C GLY A 82 2.49 1.67 6.75
N ILE A 83 2.32 2.45 7.83
CA ILE A 83 1.40 3.60 7.84
C ILE A 83 1.84 4.63 6.79
N TYR A 84 3.12 5.00 6.82
CA TYR A 84 3.69 5.96 5.88
C TYR A 84 3.68 5.45 4.45
N ALA A 85 4.06 4.20 4.21
CA ALA A 85 4.02 3.62 2.86
C ALA A 85 2.59 3.62 2.29
N SER A 86 1.59 3.29 3.11
CA SER A 86 0.19 3.31 2.70
C SER A 86 -0.32 4.72 2.40
N LEU A 87 0.04 5.71 3.22
CA LEU A 87 -0.28 7.11 2.95
C LEU A 87 0.38 7.57 1.65
N GLY A 88 1.65 7.23 1.45
CA GLY A 88 2.38 7.52 0.22
C GLY A 88 1.66 6.98 -1.01
N ALA A 89 1.26 5.72 -0.99
CA ALA A 89 0.51 5.08 -2.06
C ALA A 89 -0.85 5.74 -2.33
N LEU A 90 -1.59 6.12 -1.28
CA LEU A 90 -2.86 6.83 -1.46
C LEU A 90 -2.68 8.20 -2.10
N TYR A 91 -1.67 8.96 -1.65
CA TYR A 91 -1.38 10.28 -2.20
C TYR A 91 -0.86 10.23 -3.64
N SER A 92 -0.21 9.15 -4.07
CA SER A 92 0.24 8.99 -5.47
C SER A 92 -0.84 8.47 -6.41
N LYS A 93 -1.71 7.55 -5.95
CA LYS A 93 -2.68 6.87 -6.82
C LYS A 93 -4.00 7.62 -6.98
N VAL A 94 -4.40 8.44 -6.01
CA VAL A 94 -5.66 9.19 -6.07
C VAL A 94 -5.48 10.43 -6.94
N PRO A 95 -6.45 10.82 -7.80
CA PRO A 95 -6.37 12.07 -8.54
C PRO A 95 -6.20 13.30 -7.62
N GLY A 96 -5.39 14.27 -8.04
CA GLY A 96 -5.28 15.57 -7.37
C GLY A 96 -6.43 16.54 -7.69
N GLY A 97 -6.33 17.78 -7.18
CA GLY A 97 -7.23 18.89 -7.52
C GLY A 97 -8.56 18.89 -6.77
N PHE A 98 -9.62 19.45 -7.37
CA PHE A 98 -10.91 19.69 -6.69
C PHE A 98 -11.67 18.43 -6.27
N ILE A 99 -11.44 17.29 -6.95
CA ILE A 99 -12.24 16.07 -6.77
C ILE A 99 -11.56 15.01 -5.89
N GLY A 100 -10.25 15.11 -5.70
CA GLY A 100 -9.47 14.13 -4.96
C GLY A 100 -8.45 14.78 -4.05
N PHE A 101 -7.46 13.99 -3.61
CA PHE A 101 -6.45 14.46 -2.67
C PHE A 101 -5.03 14.06 -3.04
N GLY A 102 -4.83 13.56 -4.26
CA GLY A 102 -3.51 13.19 -4.74
C GLY A 102 -2.53 14.36 -4.65
N ASP A 103 -1.31 14.03 -4.24
CA ASP A 103 -0.19 14.95 -4.12
C ASP A 103 1.12 14.15 -4.16
N ASP A 104 1.75 14.09 -5.33
CA ASP A 104 3.00 13.34 -5.54
C ASP A 104 4.16 13.85 -4.67
N LYS A 105 4.18 15.14 -4.34
CA LYS A 105 5.22 15.71 -3.46
C LYS A 105 5.04 15.19 -2.04
N LEU A 106 3.80 15.12 -1.58
CA LEU A 106 3.48 14.57 -0.27
C LEU A 106 3.67 13.04 -0.25
N ALA A 107 3.32 12.35 -1.33
CA ALA A 107 3.58 10.92 -1.50
C ALA A 107 5.07 10.59 -1.34
N ALA A 108 5.94 11.33 -2.05
CA ALA A 108 7.39 11.17 -1.94
C ALA A 108 7.90 11.37 -0.50
N GLN A 109 7.39 12.37 0.22
CA GLN A 109 7.75 12.60 1.63
C GLN A 109 7.33 11.44 2.52
N TYR A 110 6.14 10.87 2.32
CA TYR A 110 5.70 9.71 3.08
C TYR A 110 6.56 8.47 2.79
N PHE A 111 6.93 8.21 1.53
CA PHE A 111 7.84 7.11 1.23
C PHE A 111 9.22 7.29 1.87
N GLN A 112 9.76 8.51 1.88
CA GLN A 112 11.01 8.81 2.59
C GLN A 112 10.90 8.51 4.09
N LYS A 113 9.78 8.88 4.72
CA LYS A 113 9.52 8.54 6.13
C LYS A 113 9.41 7.03 6.35
N ALA A 114 8.72 6.31 5.47
CA ALA A 114 8.57 4.85 5.56
C ALA A 114 9.93 4.14 5.53
N LEU A 115 10.80 4.52 4.59
CA LEU A 115 12.16 3.98 4.47
C LEU A 115 13.06 4.38 5.64
N ALA A 116 12.88 5.58 6.22
CA ALA A 116 13.62 5.98 7.42
C ALA A 116 13.23 5.13 8.64
N VAL A 117 11.98 4.67 8.74
CA VAL A 117 11.53 3.77 9.81
C VAL A 117 12.04 2.35 9.62
N ASN A 118 11.90 1.81 8.40
CA ASN A 118 12.42 0.48 8.07
C ASN A 118 12.91 0.43 6.62
N PRO A 119 14.23 0.56 6.39
CA PRO A 119 14.82 0.65 5.06
C PRO A 119 14.80 -0.68 4.31
N ASP A 120 14.69 -1.82 5.00
CA ASP A 120 14.71 -3.16 4.41
C ASP A 120 13.32 -3.78 4.29
N ASN A 121 12.26 -3.05 4.66
CA ASN A 121 10.89 -3.55 4.57
C ASN A 121 10.46 -3.72 3.11
N ILE A 122 9.95 -4.91 2.78
CA ILE A 122 9.54 -5.29 1.43
C ILE A 122 8.39 -4.43 0.90
N ASP A 123 7.39 -4.09 1.73
CA ASP A 123 6.25 -3.25 1.31
C ASP A 123 6.67 -1.80 1.10
N ASN A 124 7.46 -1.23 2.03
CA ASN A 124 7.91 0.15 1.93
C ASN A 124 8.70 0.38 0.64
N ASN A 125 9.63 -0.53 0.32
CA ASN A 125 10.40 -0.46 -0.92
C ASN A 125 9.56 -0.78 -2.16
N TYR A 126 8.63 -1.75 -2.08
CA TYR A 126 7.73 -2.04 -3.20
C TYR A 126 6.90 -0.81 -3.59
N PHE A 127 6.20 -0.19 -2.64
CA PHE A 127 5.35 0.96 -2.94
C PHE A 127 6.16 2.17 -3.39
N TYR A 128 7.36 2.38 -2.84
CA TYR A 128 8.23 3.43 -3.32
C TYR A 128 8.76 3.17 -4.74
N GLY A 129 9.14 1.93 -5.03
CA GLY A 129 9.57 1.52 -6.37
C GLY A 129 8.45 1.68 -7.40
N GLU A 130 7.22 1.33 -7.05
CA GLU A 130 6.04 1.59 -7.88
C GLU A 130 5.84 3.09 -8.13
N PHE A 131 5.90 3.91 -7.08
CA PHE A 131 5.82 5.37 -7.22
C PHE A 131 6.91 5.92 -8.16
N LEU A 132 8.15 5.47 -8.02
CA LEU A 132 9.24 5.90 -8.90
C LEU A 132 9.00 5.52 -10.36
N LEU A 133 8.40 4.35 -10.63
CA LEU A 133 7.98 3.97 -11.98
C LEU A 133 6.93 4.92 -12.55
N ASP A 134 5.91 5.25 -11.75
CA ASP A 134 4.84 6.16 -12.15
C ASP A 134 5.37 7.57 -12.46
N GLN A 135 6.42 7.99 -11.75
CA GLN A 135 7.13 9.26 -11.98
C GLN A 135 8.15 9.21 -13.13
N GLY A 136 8.36 8.04 -13.76
CA GLY A 136 9.30 7.85 -14.86
C GLY A 136 10.77 7.74 -14.44
N ASP A 137 11.05 7.63 -13.14
CA ASP A 137 12.41 7.43 -12.61
C ASP A 137 12.78 5.94 -12.60
N TYR A 138 12.86 5.37 -13.80
CA TYR A 138 13.03 3.93 -13.99
C TYR A 138 14.34 3.39 -13.39
N GLY A 139 15.40 4.20 -13.40
CA GLY A 139 16.70 3.83 -12.83
C GLY A 139 16.61 3.63 -11.32
N ARG A 140 16.04 4.61 -10.60
CA ARG A 140 15.88 4.49 -9.15
C ARG A 140 14.82 3.46 -8.78
N ALA A 141 13.73 3.37 -9.56
CA ALA A 141 12.73 2.34 -9.37
C ALA A 141 13.35 0.93 -9.40
N ARG A 142 14.20 0.65 -10.41
CA ARG A 142 14.92 -0.61 -10.52
C ARG A 142 15.72 -0.91 -9.25
N THR A 143 16.57 0.02 -8.81
CA THR A 143 17.42 -0.17 -7.61
C THR A 143 16.58 -0.45 -6.36
N VAL A 144 15.50 0.31 -6.15
CA VAL A 144 14.62 0.13 -4.98
C VAL A 144 13.87 -1.21 -5.04
N LEU A 145 13.41 -1.63 -6.22
CA LEU A 145 12.71 -2.91 -6.39
C LEU A 145 13.64 -4.12 -6.25
N GLU A 146 14.89 -4.02 -6.71
CA GLU A 146 15.92 -5.03 -6.47
C GLU A 146 16.20 -5.18 -4.96
N HIS A 147 16.28 -4.06 -4.23
CA HIS A 147 16.42 -4.07 -2.76
C HIS A 147 15.19 -4.71 -2.09
N ALA A 148 13.97 -4.33 -2.51
CA ALA A 148 12.74 -4.96 -2.01
C ALA A 148 12.75 -6.49 -2.19
N LEU A 149 13.21 -6.96 -3.35
CA LEU A 149 13.25 -8.39 -3.66
C LEU A 149 14.29 -9.16 -2.83
N ALA A 150 15.35 -8.48 -2.37
CA ALA A 150 16.39 -9.04 -1.52
C ALA A 150 15.98 -9.17 -0.04
N ALA A 151 14.84 -8.59 0.37
CA ALA A 151 14.35 -8.68 1.74
C ALA A 151 14.15 -10.15 2.19
N PRO A 152 14.38 -10.47 3.49
CA PRO A 152 14.15 -11.81 4.04
C PRO A 152 12.75 -12.35 3.76
N ALA A 153 12.62 -13.68 3.63
CA ALA A 153 11.33 -14.32 3.40
C ALA A 153 10.41 -14.20 4.63
N ILE A 154 9.15 -13.82 4.41
CA ILE A 154 8.12 -13.72 5.45
C ILE A 154 7.45 -15.09 5.60
N THR A 155 8.17 -16.02 6.26
CA THR A 155 7.79 -17.44 6.36
C THR A 155 6.45 -17.68 7.06
N GLU A 156 6.05 -16.78 7.94
CA GLU A 156 4.79 -16.81 8.68
C GLU A 156 3.59 -16.31 7.86
N ARG A 157 3.84 -15.67 6.69
CA ARG A 157 2.79 -15.21 5.75
C ARG A 157 3.16 -15.61 4.31
N PRO A 158 3.22 -16.90 3.97
CA PRO A 158 3.76 -17.38 2.70
C PRO A 158 2.99 -16.87 1.47
N VAL A 159 1.65 -16.79 1.54
CA VAL A 159 0.81 -16.26 0.45
C VAL A 159 1.12 -14.79 0.18
N PHE A 160 1.35 -14.02 1.24
CA PHE A 160 1.69 -12.60 1.12
C PHE A 160 3.10 -12.43 0.55
N ASP A 161 4.10 -13.14 1.08
CA ASP A 161 5.49 -13.09 0.59
C ASP A 161 5.56 -13.43 -0.90
N ALA A 162 4.95 -14.55 -1.31
CA ALA A 162 4.94 -14.98 -2.71
C ALA A 162 4.24 -13.96 -3.63
N GLY A 163 3.07 -13.47 -3.24
CA GLY A 163 2.33 -12.46 -3.99
C GLY A 163 3.11 -11.17 -4.17
N ARG A 164 3.66 -10.63 -3.07
CA ARG A 164 4.42 -9.38 -3.10
C ARG A 164 5.69 -9.50 -3.95
N ARG A 165 6.44 -10.60 -3.82
CA ARG A 165 7.62 -10.83 -4.65
C ARG A 165 7.29 -10.96 -6.13
N GLN A 166 6.12 -11.52 -6.47
CA GLN A 166 5.66 -11.56 -7.86
C GLN A 166 5.34 -10.16 -8.39
N GLU A 167 4.69 -9.31 -7.61
CA GLU A 167 4.43 -7.92 -7.99
C GLU A 167 5.73 -7.13 -8.16
N ILE A 168 6.71 -7.29 -7.26
CA ILE A 168 8.04 -6.68 -7.37
C ILE A 168 8.71 -7.11 -8.68
N ARG A 169 8.72 -8.42 -9.00
CA ARG A 169 9.30 -8.92 -10.26
C ARG A 169 8.62 -8.33 -11.50
N THR A 170 7.30 -8.19 -11.48
CA THR A 170 6.53 -7.57 -12.56
C THR A 170 6.95 -6.12 -12.77
N LEU A 171 7.04 -5.33 -11.70
CA LEU A 171 7.48 -3.93 -11.77
C LEU A 171 8.95 -3.80 -12.19
N LEU A 172 9.82 -4.69 -11.71
CA LEU A 172 11.23 -4.70 -12.06
C LEU A 172 11.44 -4.93 -13.57
N ALA A 173 10.69 -5.86 -14.17
CA ALA A 173 10.70 -6.09 -15.61
C ALA A 173 10.20 -4.88 -16.42
N VAL A 174 9.33 -4.04 -15.86
CA VAL A 174 8.96 -2.76 -16.48
C VAL A 174 10.12 -1.78 -16.40
N ALA A 175 10.73 -1.63 -15.21
CA ALA A 175 11.88 -0.74 -14.99
C ALA A 175 13.03 -1.08 -15.95
N GLU A 176 13.43 -2.34 -16.03
CA GLU A 176 14.57 -2.81 -16.85
C GLU A 176 14.36 -2.52 -18.34
N ARG A 177 13.16 -2.77 -18.86
CA ARG A 177 12.82 -2.47 -20.26
C ARG A 177 12.91 -0.97 -20.53
N LYS A 178 12.41 -0.14 -19.61
CA LYS A 178 12.40 1.32 -19.74
C LYS A 178 13.78 1.95 -19.57
N THR A 179 14.67 1.35 -18.77
CA THR A 179 16.07 1.81 -18.65
C THR A 179 16.96 1.40 -19.81
N SER A 180 16.57 0.37 -20.56
CA SER A 180 17.35 -0.14 -21.70
C SER A 180 16.92 0.46 -23.05
N SER A 181 15.88 1.30 -23.07
CA SER A 181 15.34 2.00 -24.25
C SER A 181 15.84 3.43 -24.29
#